data_AF-A0A529LYG7-F1
#
_entry.id   AF-A0A529LYG7-F1
#
_cell.length_a   1.000
_cell.length_b   1.000
_cell.length_c   1.000
_cell.angle_alpha   90.00
_cell.angle_beta   90.00
_cell.angle_gamma   90.00
#
_symmetry.space_group_name_H-M   'P 1'
#
loop_
_entity.id
_entity.type
_entity.pdbx_description
1 polymer ?
#
loop_
_entity_poly.entity_id
_entity_poly.type
_entity_poly.pdbx_seq_one_letter_code
_entity_poly.pdbx_strand_id
1 'polypeptide(L)'
;GIITALFMPVFFGVAGLSADLTVLVDPQLALLTVALVVIASIGKFGGAFIGAEVAGMSRAEGIAVGCGMNARGSTEVIVASIGLSMGVLSHNLFTMILTMAVITTLAMPPTLRWALRRLPIGEKEKKRLEREEIDQRGFVANLERLLVVVDEGVVGRFAAYL
;
A
#
# COMPACT_ATOMS: atom_id res chain seq x y z
N GLY A 1 8.53 5.13 -17.37
CA GLY A 1 9.87 5.74 -17.37
C GLY A 1 9.79 7.23 -17.13
N ILE A 2 9.45 8.01 -18.15
CA ILE A 2 9.49 9.49 -18.08
C ILE A 2 8.33 10.08 -17.27
N ILE A 3 7.12 9.52 -17.40
CA ILE A 3 5.91 10.04 -16.74
C ILE A 3 6.06 10.05 -15.20
N THR A 4 6.49 8.93 -14.63
CA THR A 4 6.67 8.77 -13.18
C THR A 4 7.90 9.49 -12.65
N ALA A 5 8.96 9.65 -13.45
CA ALA A 5 10.21 10.26 -13.02
C ALA A 5 10.21 11.79 -13.14
N LEU A 6 9.51 12.36 -14.13
CA LEU A 6 9.54 13.80 -14.42
C LEU A 6 8.19 14.46 -14.19
N PHE A 7 7.13 13.98 -14.85
CA PHE A 7 5.84 14.66 -14.84
C PHE A 7 5.12 14.53 -13.49
N MET A 8 5.21 13.38 -12.84
CA MET A 8 4.54 13.14 -11.57
C MET A 8 5.08 14.03 -10.43
N PRO A 9 6.40 14.13 -10.18
CA PRO A 9 6.93 15.05 -9.17
C PRO A 9 6.66 16.51 -9.49
N VAL A 10 6.75 16.92 -10.76
CA VAL A 10 6.46 18.30 -11.18
C VAL A 10 4.99 18.64 -10.94
N PHE A 11 4.06 17.74 -11.29
CA PHE A 11 2.63 17.93 -11.04
C PHE A 11 2.33 18.12 -9.54
N PHE A 12 2.83 17.21 -8.69
CA PHE A 12 2.61 17.31 -7.25
C PHE A 12 3.32 18.53 -6.63
N GLY A 13 4.48 18.92 -7.16
CA GLY A 13 5.18 20.14 -6.76
C GLY A 13 4.37 21.40 -7.05
N VAL A 14 3.85 21.54 -8.28
CA VAL A 14 3.04 22.70 -8.69
C VAL A 14 1.71 22.74 -7.94
N ALA A 15 1.02 21.60 -7.80
CA ALA A 15 -0.21 21.52 -7.02
C ALA A 15 0.02 21.89 -5.55
N GLY A 16 1.13 21.42 -4.95
CA GLY A 16 1.54 21.78 -3.60
C GLY A 16 1.84 23.26 -3.42
N LEU A 17 2.59 23.86 -4.34
CA LEU A 17 2.90 25.30 -4.34
C LEU A 17 1.65 26.18 -4.50
N SER A 18 0.61 25.67 -5.15
CA SER A 18 -0.66 26.39 -5.34
C SER A 18 -1.54 26.39 -4.08
N ALA A 19 -1.23 25.55 -3.08
CA ALA A 19 -1.97 25.51 -1.83
C ALA A 19 -1.38 26.49 -0.81
N ASP A 20 -2.27 27.27 -0.21
CA ASP A 20 -1.92 28.22 0.84
C ASP A 20 -2.31 27.68 2.21
N LEU A 21 -1.32 27.15 2.95
CA LEU A 21 -1.52 26.59 4.28
C LEU A 21 -1.89 27.65 5.34
N THR A 22 -1.76 28.94 5.03
CA THR A 22 -2.19 30.04 5.92
C THR A 22 -3.68 29.93 6.23
N VAL A 23 -4.47 29.36 5.31
CA VAL A 23 -5.91 29.08 5.47
C VAL A 23 -6.18 28.17 6.68
N LEU A 24 -5.25 27.29 7.05
CA LEU A 24 -5.40 26.40 8.21
C LEU A 24 -5.06 27.06 9.56
N VAL A 25 -4.53 28.29 9.55
CA VAL A 25 -4.32 29.07 10.78
C VAL A 25 -5.67 29.52 11.36
N ASP A 26 -6.68 29.71 10.52
CA ASP A 26 -8.04 29.97 10.96
C ASP A 26 -8.63 28.70 11.62
N PRO A 27 -8.98 28.76 12.92
CA PRO A 27 -9.54 27.61 13.63
C PRO A 27 -10.81 27.04 12.99
N GLN A 28 -11.63 27.88 12.34
CA GLN A 28 -12.87 27.44 11.69
C GLN A 28 -12.57 26.59 10.45
N LEU A 29 -11.62 27.03 9.62
CA LEU A 29 -11.22 26.31 8.41
C LEU A 29 -10.42 25.05 8.74
N ALA A 30 -9.61 25.09 9.79
CA ALA A 30 -8.94 23.91 10.32
C ALA A 30 -9.97 22.86 10.80
N LEU A 31 -10.99 23.27 11.57
CA LEU A 31 -12.05 22.37 12.03
C LEU A 31 -12.82 21.75 10.85
N LEU A 32 -13.14 22.55 9.83
CA LEU A 32 -13.83 22.06 8.64
C LEU A 32 -12.95 21.09 7.83
N THR A 33 -11.63 21.34 7.78
CA THR A 33 -10.67 20.40 7.18
C THR A 33 -10.66 19.06 7.92
N VAL A 34 -10.61 19.09 9.26
CA VAL A 34 -10.66 17.86 10.07
C VAL A 34 -11.98 17.14 9.88
N ALA A 35 -13.11 17.85 9.87
CA ALA A 35 -14.41 17.25 9.61
C ALA A 35 -14.46 16.58 8.23
N LEU A 36 -13.92 17.23 7.19
CA LEU A 36 -13.79 16.65 5.86
C LEU A 36 -12.95 15.37 5.88
N VAL A 37 -11.78 15.38 6.54
CA VAL A 37 -10.93 14.19 6.69
C VAL A 37 -11.70 13.04 7.33
N VAL A 38 -12.42 13.30 8.42
CA VAL A 38 -13.18 12.29 9.16
C VAL A 38 -14.31 11.71 8.31
N ILE A 39 -15.16 12.56 7.71
CA ILE A 39 -16.28 12.13 6.86
C ILE A 39 -15.77 11.32 5.67
N ALA A 40 -14.74 11.83 5.00
CA ALA A 40 -14.12 11.18 3.86
C ALA A 40 -13.50 9.81 4.21
N SER A 41 -12.85 9.71 5.37
CA SER A 41 -12.25 8.47 5.87
C SER A 41 -13.30 7.45 6.26
N ILE A 42 -14.38 7.87 6.96
CA ILE A 42 -15.48 6.99 7.34
C ILE A 42 -16.21 6.46 6.11
N GLY A 43 -16.51 7.32 5.12
CA GLY A 43 -17.20 6.90 3.90
C GLY A 43 -16.39 5.87 3.11
N LYS A 44 -15.08 6.11 2.92
CA LYS A 44 -14.18 5.19 2.24
C LYS A 44 -13.96 3.90 3.01
N PHE A 45 -13.64 4.00 4.30
CA PHE A 45 -13.39 2.85 5.15
C PHE A 45 -14.65 1.99 5.31
N GLY A 46 -15.80 2.61 5.57
CA GLY A 46 -17.08 1.94 5.71
C GLY A 46 -17.51 1.23 4.42
N GLY A 47 -17.41 1.91 3.27
CA GLY A 47 -17.71 1.29 1.98
C GLY A 47 -16.79 0.11 1.66
N ALA A 48 -15.48 0.26 1.92
CA ALA A 48 -14.50 -0.82 1.74
C ALA A 48 -14.73 -1.99 2.70
N PHE A 49 -15.06 -1.71 3.96
CA PHE A 49 -15.34 -2.73 4.98
C PHE A 49 -16.60 -3.52 4.65
N ILE A 50 -17.69 -2.85 4.27
CA ILE A 50 -18.92 -3.51 3.83
C ILE A 50 -18.66 -4.33 2.56
N GLY A 51 -17.92 -3.79 1.60
CA GLY A 51 -17.52 -4.53 0.40
C GLY A 51 -16.71 -5.79 0.71
N ALA A 52 -15.82 -5.73 1.70
CA ALA A 52 -15.04 -6.88 2.15
C ALA A 52 -15.89 -7.94 2.86
N GLU A 53 -16.85 -7.52 3.70
CA GLU A 53 -17.81 -8.44 4.34
C GLU A 53 -18.69 -9.13 3.29
N VAL A 54 -19.17 -8.41 2.27
CA VAL A 54 -19.92 -9.00 1.14
C VAL A 54 -19.06 -9.97 0.33
N ALA A 55 -17.75 -9.73 0.24
CA ALA A 55 -16.80 -10.63 -0.41
C ALA A 55 -16.44 -11.87 0.45
N GLY A 56 -16.99 -12.00 1.66
CA GLY A 56 -16.72 -13.12 2.57
C GLY A 56 -15.33 -13.06 3.23
N MET A 57 -14.70 -11.88 3.26
CA MET A 57 -13.40 -11.69 3.90
C MET A 57 -13.54 -11.67 5.42
N SER A 58 -12.50 -12.08 6.14
CA SER A 58 -12.47 -11.95 7.60
C SER A 58 -12.43 -10.48 8.03
N ARG A 59 -12.88 -10.19 9.25
CA ARG A 59 -12.86 -8.81 9.80
C ARG A 59 -11.47 -8.17 9.76
N ALA A 60 -10.41 -8.94 9.97
CA ALA A 60 -9.04 -8.45 9.91
C ALA A 60 -8.63 -8.04 8.48
N GLU A 61 -9.02 -8.85 7.49
CA GLU A 61 -8.83 -8.53 6.08
C GLU A 61 -9.67 -7.31 5.66
N GLY A 62 -10.91 -7.22 6.10
CA GLY A 62 -11.77 -6.05 5.86
C GLY A 62 -11.20 -4.75 6.41
N ILE A 63 -10.60 -4.78 7.61
CA ILE A 63 -9.90 -3.62 8.19
C ILE A 63 -8.67 -3.25 7.36
N ALA A 64 -7.88 -4.22 6.91
CA ALA A 64 -6.71 -3.94 6.06
C ALA A 64 -7.10 -3.38 4.69
N VAL A 65 -8.16 -3.90 4.07
CA VAL A 65 -8.73 -3.34 2.83
C VAL A 65 -9.21 -1.91 3.07
N GLY A 66 -9.93 -1.66 4.16
CA GLY A 66 -10.38 -0.31 4.55
C GLY A 66 -9.22 0.67 4.76
N CYS A 67 -8.18 0.26 5.48
CA CYS A 67 -6.96 1.06 5.66
C CYS A 67 -6.24 1.29 4.33
N GLY A 68 -6.20 0.28 3.46
CA GLY A 68 -5.61 0.37 2.12
C GLY A 68 -6.34 1.36 1.21
N MET A 69 -7.66 1.39 1.28
CA MET A 69 -8.52 2.23 0.44
C MET A 69 -8.48 3.72 0.80
N ASN A 70 -7.97 4.05 2.00
CA ASN A 70 -7.78 5.42 2.46
C ASN A 70 -6.56 6.10 1.81
N ALA A 71 -5.76 5.41 0.99
CA ALA A 71 -4.77 6.06 0.14
C ALA A 71 -5.48 7.03 -0.81
N ARG A 72 -5.21 8.32 -0.62
CA ARG A 72 -5.72 9.40 -1.47
C ARG A 72 -4.63 9.71 -2.50
N GLY A 73 -5.04 9.84 -3.75
CA GLY A 73 -4.14 9.69 -4.89
C GLY A 73 -3.92 10.98 -5.68
N SER A 74 -3.24 10.81 -6.81
CA SER A 74 -3.10 11.83 -7.86
C SER A 74 -4.45 12.27 -8.42
N THR A 75 -5.42 11.37 -8.55
CA THR A 75 -6.71 11.65 -9.21
C THR A 75 -7.51 12.75 -8.50
N GLU A 76 -7.52 12.77 -7.18
CA GLU A 76 -8.23 13.80 -6.41
C GLU A 76 -7.55 15.16 -6.54
N VAL A 77 -6.22 15.19 -6.48
CA VAL A 77 -5.45 16.43 -6.68
C VAL A 77 -5.67 16.98 -8.08
N ILE A 78 -5.75 16.10 -9.09
CA ILE A 78 -6.07 16.49 -10.48
C ILE A 78 -7.48 17.10 -10.55
N VAL A 79 -8.48 16.43 -9.99
CA VAL A 79 -9.88 16.94 -9.99
C VAL A 79 -9.98 18.26 -9.25
N ALA A 80 -9.32 18.41 -8.10
CA ALA A 80 -9.29 19.65 -7.34
C ALA A 80 -8.61 20.79 -8.12
N SER A 81 -7.49 20.49 -8.80
CA SER A 81 -6.78 21.46 -9.65
C SER A 81 -7.66 21.93 -10.81
N ILE A 82 -8.33 21.01 -11.51
CA ILE A 82 -9.26 21.35 -12.59
C ILE A 82 -10.45 22.16 -12.05
N GLY A 83 -11.00 21.77 -10.89
CA GLY A 83 -12.10 22.48 -10.23
C GLY A 83 -11.73 23.91 -9.84
N LEU A 84 -10.51 24.14 -9.37
CA LEU A 84 -9.99 25.48 -9.09
C LEU A 84 -9.84 26.30 -10.38
N SER A 85 -9.28 25.71 -11.44
CA SER A 85 -9.11 26.39 -12.74
C SER A 85 -10.44 26.77 -13.40
N MET A 86 -11.50 25.98 -13.19
CA MET A 86 -12.85 26.30 -13.68
C MET A 86 -13.62 27.26 -12.76
N GLY A 87 -13.04 27.68 -11.63
CA GLY A 87 -13.70 28.53 -10.64
C GLY A 87 -14.81 27.83 -9.83
N VAL A 88 -14.92 26.50 -9.92
CA VAL A 88 -15.89 25.71 -9.15
C VAL A 88 -15.45 25.59 -7.68
N LEU A 89 -14.14 25.54 -7.44
CA LEU A 89 -13.56 25.51 -6.11
C LEU A 89 -12.90 26.85 -5.78
N SER A 90 -13.09 27.32 -4.55
CA SER A 90 -12.31 28.44 -4.03
C SER A 90 -10.90 27.99 -3.66
N HIS A 91 -9.95 28.94 -3.56
CA HIS A 91 -8.60 28.65 -3.08
C HIS A 91 -8.60 27.95 -1.71
N ASN A 92 -9.51 28.36 -0.81
CA ASN A 92 -9.64 27.74 0.51
C ASN A 92 -10.03 26.26 0.39
N LEU A 93 -11.05 25.93 -0.42
CA LEU A 93 -11.47 24.54 -0.63
C LEU A 93 -10.38 23.70 -1.30
N PHE A 94 -9.66 24.26 -2.27
CA PHE A 94 -8.52 23.60 -2.91
C PHE A 94 -7.44 23.24 -1.88
N THR A 95 -7.01 24.21 -1.06
CA THR A 95 -6.03 23.97 0.01
C THR A 95 -6.51 22.89 0.97
N MET A 96 -7.78 22.93 1.38
CA MET A 96 -8.35 21.98 2.33
C MET A 96 -8.36 20.55 1.78
N ILE A 97 -8.78 20.37 0.52
CA ILE A 97 -8.78 19.07 -0.17
C ILE A 97 -7.35 18.56 -0.34
N LEU A 98 -6.41 19.43 -0.76
CA LEU A 98 -5.02 19.03 -0.94
C LEU A 98 -4.38 18.62 0.39
N THR A 99 -4.62 19.41 1.46
CA THR A 99 -4.09 19.11 2.79
C THR A 99 -4.65 17.80 3.33
N MET A 100 -5.96 17.57 3.17
CA MET A 100 -6.61 16.31 3.52
C MET A 100 -5.99 15.12 2.77
N ALA A 101 -5.78 15.26 1.45
CA ALA A 101 -5.16 14.21 0.63
C ALA A 101 -3.73 13.90 1.09
N VAL A 102 -2.91 14.91 1.37
CA VAL A 102 -1.53 14.73 1.87
C VAL A 102 -1.55 14.02 3.23
N ILE A 103 -2.35 14.49 4.19
CA ILE A 103 -2.43 13.93 5.55
C ILE A 103 -2.85 12.46 5.50
N THR A 104 -3.92 12.14 4.78
CA THR A 104 -4.43 10.77 4.68
C THR A 104 -3.47 9.83 3.94
N THR A 105 -2.77 10.34 2.92
CA THR A 105 -1.73 9.58 2.21
C THR A 105 -0.55 9.25 3.11
N LEU A 106 -0.10 10.20 3.93
CA LEU A 106 0.97 9.96 4.91
C LEU A 106 0.52 9.05 6.05
N ALA A 107 -0.76 9.11 6.45
CA ALA A 107 -1.34 8.24 7.46
C ALA A 107 -1.61 6.81 6.99
N MET A 108 -1.73 6.58 5.67
CA MET A 108 -2.06 5.27 5.12
C MET A 108 -0.97 4.20 5.34
N PRO A 109 0.33 4.43 5.05
CA PRO A 109 1.38 3.44 5.29
C PRO A 109 1.46 2.93 6.75
N PRO A 110 1.45 3.79 7.80
CA PRO A 110 1.50 3.29 9.17
C PRO A 110 0.21 2.56 9.58
N THR A 111 -0.96 3.06 9.18
CA THR A 111 -2.25 2.41 9.50
C THR A 111 -2.40 1.07 8.79
N LEU A 112 -1.98 0.98 7.52
CA LEU A 112 -1.97 -0.27 6.78
C LEU A 112 -0.98 -1.28 7.39
N ARG A 113 0.24 -0.87 7.74
CA ARG A 113 1.20 -1.76 8.42
C ARG A 113 0.66 -2.30 9.74
N TRP A 114 -0.05 -1.46 10.50
CA TRP A 114 -0.72 -1.89 11.72
C TRP A 114 -1.85 -2.88 11.45
N ALA A 115 -2.67 -2.65 10.42
CA ALA A 115 -3.76 -3.56 10.05
C ALA A 115 -3.22 -4.91 9.54
N LEU A 116 -2.19 -4.89 8.70
CA LEU A 116 -1.54 -6.08 8.16
C LEU A 116 -0.94 -6.98 9.24
N ARG A 117 -0.39 -6.40 10.33
CA ARG A 117 0.10 -7.18 11.49
C ARG A 117 -0.99 -8.00 12.18
N ARG A 118 -2.27 -7.67 11.98
CA ARG A 118 -3.41 -8.36 12.58
C ARG A 118 -4.06 -9.36 11.62
N LEU A 119 -3.56 -9.50 10.38
CA LEU A 119 -4.10 -10.50 9.46
C LEU A 119 -3.73 -11.90 9.95
N PRO A 120 -4.71 -12.81 10.07
CA PRO A 120 -4.41 -14.22 10.27
C PRO A 120 -3.66 -14.75 9.05
N ILE A 121 -2.53 -15.44 9.29
CA ILE A 121 -1.79 -16.11 8.21
C ILE A 121 -2.71 -17.21 7.66
N GLY A 122 -3.17 -17.04 6.42
CA GLY A 122 -4.00 -18.04 5.77
C GLY A 122 -3.25 -19.37 5.64
N GLU A 123 -3.99 -20.48 5.66
CA GLU A 123 -3.44 -21.84 5.58
C GLU A 123 -2.47 -22.05 4.39
N LYS A 124 -2.70 -21.36 3.27
CA LYS A 124 -1.79 -21.37 2.11
C LYS A 124 -0.46 -20.68 2.38
N GLU A 125 -0.48 -19.55 3.08
CA GLU A 125 0.71 -18.79 3.42
C GLU A 125 1.52 -19.51 4.51
N LYS A 126 0.83 -20.13 5.48
CA LYS A 126 1.46 -21.00 6.48
C LYS A 126 2.20 -22.18 5.83
N LYS A 127 1.57 -22.86 4.86
CA LYS A 127 2.22 -23.93 4.09
C LYS A 127 3.40 -23.45 3.25
N ARG A 128 3.36 -22.22 2.72
CA ARG A 128 4.49 -21.65 1.97
C ARG A 128 5.66 -21.33 2.91
N LEU A 129 5.38 -20.72 4.06
CA LEU A 129 6.37 -20.43 5.10
C LEU A 129 7.00 -21.71 5.66
N GLU A 130 6.22 -22.77 5.88
CA GLU A 130 6.75 -24.08 6.28
C GLU A 130 7.68 -24.66 5.20
N ARG A 131 7.36 -24.49 3.91
CA ARG A 131 8.22 -24.93 2.79
C ARG A 131 9.51 -24.10 2.71
N GLU A 132 9.43 -22.79 2.88
CA GLU A 132 10.58 -21.88 2.94
C GLU A 132 11.47 -22.17 4.17
N GLU A 133 10.89 -22.48 5.33
CA GLU A 133 11.63 -22.91 6.53
C GLU A 133 12.31 -24.27 6.33
N ILE A 134 11.67 -25.21 5.63
CA ILE A 134 12.26 -26.50 5.28
C ILE A 134 13.42 -26.30 4.28
N ASP A 135 13.30 -25.40 3.32
CA ASP A 135 14.39 -25.08 2.39
C ASP A 135 15.57 -24.37 3.09
N GLN A 136 15.30 -23.51 4.08
CA GLN A 136 16.35 -22.82 4.85
C GLN A 136 17.01 -23.70 5.92
N ARG A 137 16.24 -24.57 6.60
CA ARG A 137 16.78 -25.54 7.58
C ARG A 137 17.25 -26.84 6.91
N GLY A 138 16.93 -27.01 5.64
CA GLY A 138 17.36 -28.11 4.80
C GLY A 138 18.88 -28.07 4.65
N PHE A 139 19.54 -28.92 5.42
CA PHE A 139 20.96 -29.27 5.32
C PHE A 139 21.39 -29.68 3.88
N VAL A 140 20.42 -29.85 2.97
CA VAL A 140 20.54 -30.28 1.59
C VAL A 140 21.06 -29.17 0.65
N ALA A 141 20.79 -27.89 0.92
CA ALA A 141 21.30 -26.80 0.07
C ALA A 141 22.84 -26.66 0.13
N ASN A 142 23.47 -27.14 1.22
CA ASN A 142 24.93 -27.25 1.32
C ASN A 142 25.49 -28.59 0.79
N LEU A 143 24.64 -29.56 0.45
CA LEU A 143 25.04 -30.88 -0.07
C LEU A 143 25.00 -30.96 -1.60
N GLU A 144 24.59 -29.90 -2.30
CA GLU A 144 24.50 -29.87 -3.78
C GLU A 144 25.85 -30.01 -4.51
N ARG A 145 26.97 -30.07 -3.80
CA ARG A 145 28.28 -30.39 -4.39
C ARG A 145 29.02 -31.49 -3.61
N LEU A 146 28.34 -32.57 -3.24
CA LEU A 146 29.07 -33.81 -2.99
C LEU A 146 29.49 -34.40 -4.34
N LEU A 147 30.66 -33.98 -4.82
CA LEU A 147 31.32 -34.57 -5.97
C LEU A 147 31.63 -36.03 -5.61
N VAL A 148 30.72 -36.94 -5.94
CA VAL A 148 30.97 -38.37 -5.82
C VAL A 148 32.10 -38.67 -6.79
N VAL A 149 33.29 -38.89 -6.26
CA VAL A 149 34.40 -39.47 -7.02
C VAL A 149 33.91 -40.85 -7.45
N VAL A 150 33.43 -40.93 -8.69
CA VAL A 150 33.14 -42.19 -9.34
C VAL A 150 34.50 -42.86 -9.53
N ASP A 151 34.83 -43.76 -8.61
CA ASP A 151 35.92 -44.69 -8.80
C ASP A 151 35.63 -45.54 -10.06
N GLU A 152 36.66 -45.88 -10.84
CA GLU A 152 36.52 -46.65 -12.10
C GLU A 152 36.08 -48.11 -11.88
N GLY A 153 35.68 -48.45 -10.66
CA GLY A 153 35.02 -49.70 -10.31
C GLY A 153 33.70 -49.90 -11.06
N VAL A 154 33.35 -51.17 -11.25
CA VAL A 154 32.14 -51.60 -11.98
C VAL A 154 30.85 -50.99 -11.38
N VAL A 155 30.83 -50.75 -10.07
CA VAL A 155 29.68 -50.15 -9.36
C VAL A 155 29.58 -48.64 -9.59
N GLY A 156 30.71 -47.93 -9.74
CA GLY A 156 30.74 -46.49 -9.98
C GLY A 156 30.18 -46.10 -11.35
N ARG A 157 30.44 -46.91 -12.39
CA ARG A 157 29.91 -46.67 -13.74
C ARG A 157 28.38 -46.80 -13.84
N PHE A 158 27.75 -47.62 -12.99
CA PHE A 158 26.29 -47.76 -12.99
C PHE A 158 25.57 -46.54 -12.40
N ALA A 159 26.20 -45.81 -11.48
CA ALA A 159 25.61 -44.63 -10.85
C ALA A 159 25.63 -43.37 -11.74
N ALA A 160 26.47 -43.33 -12.78
CA ALA A 160 26.56 -42.19 -13.70
C ALA A 160 25.48 -42.18 -14.81
N TYR A 161 24.68 -43.25 -14.91
CA TYR A 161 23.64 -43.42 -15.94
C TYR A 161 22.21 -43.31 -15.39
N LEU A 162 22.04 -43.00 -14.10
CA LEU A 162 20.76 -42.67 -13.45
C LEU A 162 20.69 -41.16 -13.19
#